data_AF-A0A5E4AU24-F1
#
_entry.id   AF-A0A5E4AU24-F1
#
_cell.length_a   1.000
_cell.length_b   1.000
_cell.length_c   1.000
_cell.angle_alpha   90.00
_cell.angle_beta   90.00
_cell.angle_gamma   90.00
#
_symmetry.space_group_name_H-M   'P 1'
#
loop_
_entity.id
_entity.type
_entity.pdbx_description
1 polymer ?
#
loop_
_entity_poly.entity_id
_entity_poly.type
_entity_poly.pdbx_seq_one_letter_code
_entity_poly.pdbx_strand_id
1 'polypeptide(L)'
;MSCTDIDFAINVFQCGNFAVLVDLHISPQGSNKDTSWFSEQKKEEVCLLLKETILSRVKEYLEVHKQHRPSNTEFTRSSPLSLKGYGFQITAYFLKRGVHLRCIESSQNTELRVFPDRFVVCVSQLEFNHDILANQNEEL
;
A
#
# COMPACT_ATOMS: atom_id res chain seq x y z
N MET A 1 -17.63 0.95 9.11
CA MET A 1 -16.92 1.70 8.05
C MET A 1 -16.66 0.72 6.93
N SER A 2 -17.61 0.65 6.01
CA SER A 2 -17.54 -0.21 4.82
C SER A 2 -16.59 0.44 3.82
N CYS A 3 -15.58 -0.30 3.38
CA CYS A 3 -14.80 0.04 2.19
C CYS A 3 -15.69 -0.30 0.99
N THR A 4 -16.62 0.57 0.65
CA THR A 4 -17.49 0.39 -0.52
C THR A 4 -16.97 1.25 -1.65
N ASP A 5 -16.83 0.59 -2.81
CA ASP A 5 -16.49 1.09 -4.15
C ASP A 5 -15.01 0.97 -4.54
N ILE A 6 -14.67 -0.23 -5.04
CA ILE A 6 -13.42 -0.55 -5.70
C ILE A 6 -13.72 -0.67 -7.20
N ASP A 7 -13.39 0.37 -7.95
CA ASP A 7 -13.03 0.23 -9.37
C ASP A 7 -11.71 0.98 -9.62
N PHE A 8 -10.88 0.41 -10.49
CA PHE A 8 -9.43 0.65 -10.62
C PHE A 8 -8.99 2.14 -10.57
N ALA A 9 -8.12 2.51 -9.61
CA ALA A 9 -6.84 3.22 -9.85
C ALA A 9 -6.18 3.78 -8.58
N ILE A 10 -6.93 4.24 -7.57
CA ILE A 10 -6.39 4.86 -6.35
C ILE A 10 -7.34 4.58 -5.19
N ASN A 11 -6.88 3.85 -4.17
CA ASN A 11 -7.62 3.72 -2.92
C ASN A 11 -7.28 4.91 -2.02
N VAL A 12 -8.26 5.49 -1.34
CA VAL A 12 -8.01 6.57 -0.36
C VAL A 12 -8.18 6.00 1.05
N PHE A 13 -7.10 6.02 1.82
CA PHE A 13 -7.13 5.63 3.22
C PHE A 13 -7.24 6.88 4.09
N GLN A 14 -8.34 7.01 4.85
CA GLN A 14 -8.53 8.13 5.77
C GLN A 14 -7.91 7.83 7.13
N CYS A 15 -7.01 8.71 7.57
CA CYS A 15 -6.35 8.65 8.88
C CYS A 15 -6.56 9.99 9.61
N GLY A 16 -7.59 10.09 10.44
CA GLY A 16 -7.98 11.34 11.08
C GLY A 16 -8.38 12.39 10.03
N ASN A 17 -7.71 13.54 10.03
CA ASN A 17 -7.89 14.59 9.03
C ASN A 17 -6.92 14.48 7.84
N PHE A 18 -6.29 13.32 7.64
CA PHE A 18 -5.48 13.05 6.46
C PHE A 18 -6.14 12.04 5.53
N ALA A 19 -6.11 12.34 4.23
CA ALA A 19 -6.36 11.39 3.15
C ALA A 19 -5.03 10.89 2.59
N VAL A 20 -4.75 9.59 2.73
CA VAL A 20 -3.56 8.95 2.18
C VAL A 20 -3.94 8.27 0.88
N LEU A 21 -3.27 8.64 -0.21
CA LEU A 21 -3.46 7.98 -1.50
C LEU A 21 -2.70 6.66 -1.51
N VAL A 22 -3.38 5.60 -1.94
CA VAL A 22 -2.84 4.24 -2.02
C VAL A 22 -2.88 3.76 -3.48
N ASP A 23 -1.71 3.58 -4.05
CA ASP A 23 -1.52 3.07 -5.41
C ASP A 23 -1.30 1.55 -5.34
N LEU A 24 -2.32 0.76 -5.67
CA LEU A 24 -2.22 -0.70 -5.71
C LEU A 24 -1.82 -1.16 -7.11
N HIS A 25 -0.68 -1.83 -7.22
CA HIS A 25 -0.16 -2.44 -8.43
C HIS A 25 -0.14 -3.95 -8.31
N ILE A 26 -0.97 -4.64 -9.10
CA ILE A 26 -0.97 -6.10 -9.20
C ILE A 26 -0.24 -6.48 -10.47
N SER A 27 0.83 -7.25 -10.33
CA SER A 27 1.60 -7.75 -11.47
C SER A 27 0.80 -8.84 -12.18
N PRO A 28 0.70 -8.80 -13.52
CA PRO A 28 -0.04 -9.81 -14.27
C PRO A 28 0.66 -11.17 -14.25
N GLN A 29 -0.11 -12.25 -14.39
CA GLN A 29 0.42 -13.61 -14.51
C GLN A 29 0.68 -13.98 -15.99
N GLY A 30 1.94 -14.25 -16.34
CA GLY A 30 2.33 -14.67 -17.69
C GLY A 30 2.22 -13.56 -18.75
N SER A 31 2.06 -13.93 -20.02
CA SER A 31 1.96 -12.97 -21.14
C SER A 31 0.59 -12.29 -21.26
N ASN A 32 -0.43 -12.85 -20.59
CA ASN A 32 -1.74 -12.24 -20.47
C ASN A 32 -1.69 -11.21 -19.35
N LYS A 33 -2.29 -10.03 -19.52
CA LYS A 33 -2.33 -8.96 -18.50
C LYS A 33 -3.32 -9.30 -17.36
N ASP A 34 -3.47 -10.58 -17.03
CA ASP A 34 -4.47 -11.07 -16.11
C ASP A 34 -4.05 -10.82 -14.65
N THR A 35 -4.89 -10.07 -13.93
CA THR A 35 -4.75 -9.78 -12.49
C THR A 35 -5.87 -10.42 -11.67
N SER A 36 -6.72 -11.26 -12.28
CA SER A 36 -7.89 -11.89 -11.63
C SER A 36 -7.49 -12.87 -10.52
N TRP A 37 -6.26 -13.38 -10.55
CA TRP A 37 -5.67 -14.20 -9.49
C TRP A 37 -5.62 -13.50 -8.12
N PHE A 38 -5.68 -12.15 -8.11
CA PHE A 38 -5.74 -11.32 -6.92
C PHE A 38 -7.16 -10.81 -6.67
N SER A 39 -7.95 -11.63 -5.98
CA SER A 39 -9.35 -11.37 -5.65
C SER A 39 -9.56 -10.15 -4.75
N GLU A 40 -10.79 -9.62 -4.73
CA GLU A 40 -11.17 -8.53 -3.81
C GLU A 40 -10.91 -8.86 -2.34
N GLN A 41 -11.18 -10.10 -1.92
CA GLN A 41 -10.85 -10.55 -0.56
C GLN A 41 -9.35 -10.38 -0.24
N LYS A 42 -8.46 -10.75 -1.18
CA LYS A 42 -7.01 -10.56 -0.99
C LYS A 42 -6.64 -9.08 -0.94
N LYS A 43 -7.31 -8.21 -1.71
CA LYS A 43 -7.12 -6.76 -1.64
C LYS A 43 -7.50 -6.22 -0.25
N GLU A 44 -8.62 -6.67 0.32
CA GLU A 44 -9.05 -6.30 1.67
C GLU A 44 -8.05 -6.76 2.74
N GLU A 45 -7.58 -8.00 2.67
CA GLU A 45 -6.56 -8.53 3.59
C GLU A 45 -5.26 -7.72 3.54
N VAL A 46 -4.81 -7.34 2.34
CA VAL A 46 -3.64 -6.46 2.18
C VAL A 46 -3.90 -5.06 2.74
N CYS A 47 -5.11 -4.51 2.56
CA CYS A 47 -5.47 -3.23 3.16
C CYS A 47 -5.38 -3.28 4.70
N LEU A 48 -5.91 -4.35 5.32
CA LEU A 48 -5.84 -4.56 6.76
C LEU A 48 -4.41 -4.71 7.26
N LEU A 49 -3.58 -5.49 6.55
CA LEU A 49 -2.17 -5.71 6.88
C LEU A 49 -1.36 -4.41 6.86
N LEU A 50 -1.67 -3.52 5.92
CA LEU A 50 -0.94 -2.27 5.73
C LEU A 50 -1.49 -1.09 6.53
N LYS A 51 -2.65 -1.25 7.17
CA LYS A 51 -3.31 -0.22 7.98
C LYS A 51 -2.37 0.41 9.01
N GLU A 52 -1.74 -0.41 9.86
CA GLU A 52 -0.84 0.08 10.92
C GLU A 52 0.39 0.79 10.35
N THR A 53 0.87 0.37 9.17
CA THR A 53 1.98 1.03 8.47
C THR A 53 1.58 2.46 8.07
N ILE A 54 0.37 2.65 7.56
CA ILE A 54 -0.17 3.97 7.20
C ILE A 54 -0.36 4.83 8.45
N LEU A 55 -1.00 4.30 9.49
CA LEU A 55 -1.24 5.02 10.74
C LEU A 55 0.06 5.50 11.39
N SER A 56 1.07 4.63 11.46
CA SER A 56 2.39 4.95 12.01
C SER A 56 3.08 6.07 11.23
N ARG A 57 3.04 6.02 9.90
CA ARG A 57 3.65 7.05 9.04
C ARG A 57 2.98 8.41 9.19
N VAL A 58 1.65 8.46 9.24
CA VAL A 58 0.91 9.72 9.44
C VAL A 58 1.21 10.31 10.82
N LYS A 59 1.31 9.46 11.85
CA LYS A 59 1.70 9.87 13.20
C LYS A 59 3.11 10.46 13.23
N GLU A 60 4.09 9.79 12.63
CA GLU A 60 5.47 10.29 12.53
C GLU A 60 5.54 11.66 11.86
N TYR A 61 4.84 11.82 10.72
CA TYR A 61 4.75 13.09 10.02
C TYR A 61 4.19 14.21 10.91
N LEU A 62 3.12 13.92 11.66
CA LEU A 62 2.52 14.87 12.60
C LEU A 62 3.48 15.29 13.71
N GLU A 63 4.23 14.34 14.28
CA GLU A 63 5.20 14.64 15.34
C GLU A 63 6.36 15.51 14.84
N VAL A 64 6.87 15.26 13.64
CA VAL A 64 7.90 16.11 13.02
C VAL A 64 7.37 17.53 12.78
N HIS A 65 6.14 17.67 12.27
CA HIS A 65 5.54 18.97 12.01
C HIS A 65 5.21 19.77 13.27
N LYS A 66 4.82 19.12 14.37
CA LYS A 66 4.59 19.78 15.67
C LYS A 66 5.86 20.41 16.24
N GLN A 67 7.03 19.87 15.91
CA GLN A 67 8.31 20.36 16.43
C GLN A 67 8.85 21.61 15.70
N HIS A 68 8.11 22.19 14.74
CA HIS A 68 8.49 23.40 13.95
C HIS A 68 9.91 23.37 13.34
N ARG A 69 10.56 22.22 13.27
CA ARG A 69 11.93 22.09 12.77
C ARG A 69 11.84 21.90 11.26
N PRO A 70 12.49 22.72 10.42
CA PRO A 70 12.68 22.39 9.01
C PRO A 70 13.61 21.19 8.97
N SER A 71 13.02 20.01 9.00
CA SER A 71 13.78 18.78 8.97
C SER A 71 14.20 18.54 7.52
N ASN A 72 15.46 18.83 7.21
CA ASN A 72 16.16 18.31 6.02
C ASN A 72 16.29 16.79 6.04
N THR A 73 15.69 16.10 7.01
CA THR A 73 15.27 14.73 6.81
C THR A 73 14.30 14.77 5.63
N GLU A 74 14.84 14.56 4.43
CA GLU A 74 14.19 13.61 3.53
C GLU A 74 13.59 12.56 4.45
N PHE A 75 12.26 12.45 4.46
CA PHE A 75 11.62 11.27 4.99
C PHE A 75 12.17 10.14 4.13
N THR A 76 13.35 9.67 4.54
CA THR A 76 14.21 8.76 3.84
C THR A 76 13.29 7.60 3.55
N ARG A 77 13.11 7.30 2.25
CA ARG A 77 12.38 6.14 1.72
C ARG A 77 12.17 5.15 2.85
N SER A 78 11.00 5.22 3.51
CA SER A 78 10.74 4.35 4.65
C SER A 78 11.03 2.95 4.12
N SER A 79 11.94 2.21 4.77
CA SER A 79 12.43 0.95 4.22
C SER A 79 11.21 0.14 3.74
N PRO A 80 11.19 -0.27 2.46
CA PRO A 80 10.00 -0.86 1.89
C PRO A 80 9.58 -2.06 2.74
N LEU A 81 8.32 -2.09 3.15
CA LEU A 81 7.75 -3.26 3.82
C LEU A 81 7.61 -4.35 2.77
N SER A 82 8.41 -5.41 2.88
CA SER A 82 8.34 -6.57 2.00
C SER A 82 7.83 -7.77 2.79
N LEU A 83 6.70 -8.32 2.36
CA LEU A 83 6.06 -9.49 2.95
C LEU A 83 5.92 -10.58 1.89
N LYS A 84 6.28 -11.82 2.24
CA LYS A 84 6.10 -12.99 1.37
C LYS A 84 5.14 -13.95 2.07
N GLY A 85 4.09 -14.36 1.38
CA GLY A 85 3.10 -15.32 1.85
C GLY A 85 2.94 -16.50 0.88
N TYR A 86 1.95 -17.35 1.14
CA TYR A 86 1.63 -18.54 0.33
C TYR A 86 1.26 -18.17 -1.13
N GLY A 87 2.28 -17.96 -1.98
CA GLY A 87 2.15 -17.79 -3.43
C GLY A 87 2.21 -16.35 -3.94
N PHE A 88 2.53 -15.36 -3.11
CA PHE A 88 2.72 -13.98 -3.56
C PHE A 88 3.63 -13.17 -2.63
N GLN A 89 4.21 -12.12 -3.20
CA GLN A 89 5.02 -11.14 -2.50
C GLN A 89 4.34 -9.77 -2.59
N ILE A 90 4.27 -9.10 -1.44
CA ILE A 90 3.83 -7.71 -1.30
C ILE A 90 5.07 -6.87 -1.00
N THR A 91 5.22 -5.76 -1.70
CA THR A 91 6.18 -4.70 -1.37
C THR A 91 5.44 -3.39 -1.26
N ALA A 92 5.49 -2.72 -0.10
CA ALA A 92 4.80 -1.48 0.14
C ALA A 92 5.76 -0.38 0.61
N TYR A 93 5.61 0.84 0.10
CA TYR A 93 6.50 1.95 0.44
C TYR A 93 5.83 3.31 0.23
N PHE A 94 6.30 4.30 0.96
CA PHE A 94 5.91 5.70 0.76
C PHE A 94 6.79 6.36 -0.29
N LEU A 95 6.17 7.11 -1.19
CA LEU A 95 6.84 7.91 -2.20
C LEU A 95 6.38 9.36 -2.10
N LYS A 96 7.33 10.29 -2.00
CA LYS A 96 7.03 11.72 -2.07
C LYS A 96 6.33 12.06 -3.37
N ARG A 97 5.30 12.88 -3.29
CA ARG A 97 4.65 13.44 -4.48
C ARG A 97 5.38 14.69 -4.93
N GLY A 98 5.60 14.81 -6.24
CA GLY A 98 6.13 16.03 -6.86
C GLY A 98 5.08 17.16 -6.98
N VAL A 99 3.84 16.90 -6.55
CA VAL A 99 2.71 17.83 -6.63
C VAL A 99 1.98 17.90 -5.31
N HIS A 100 1.49 19.10 -4.97
CA HIS A 100 0.71 19.32 -3.76
C HIS A 100 -0.79 19.24 -4.08
N LEU A 101 -1.45 18.20 -3.61
CA LEU A 101 -2.90 18.02 -3.78
C LEU A 101 -3.66 18.65 -2.61
N ARG A 102 -4.84 19.19 -2.90
CA ARG A 102 -5.79 19.72 -1.91
C ARG A 102 -7.14 19.05 -2.11
N CYS A 103 -7.85 18.76 -1.02
CA CYS A 103 -9.25 18.35 -1.09
C CYS A 103 -10.12 19.58 -1.38
N ILE A 104 -11.08 19.44 -2.30
CA ILE A 104 -12.10 20.46 -2.57
C ILE A 104 -13.34 20.02 -1.79
N GLU A 105 -13.71 20.76 -0.75
CA GLU A 105 -14.82 20.41 0.14
C GLU A 105 -16.08 21.22 -0.19
N SER A 106 -17.23 20.55 -0.33
CA SER A 106 -18.54 21.19 -0.36
C SER A 106 -19.07 21.34 1.06
N SER A 107 -18.75 22.48 1.69
CA SER A 107 -19.37 23.06 2.89
C SER A 107 -19.62 22.13 4.12
N GLN A 108 -18.82 22.37 5.18
CA GLN A 108 -19.15 22.31 6.63
C GLN A 108 -18.45 21.27 7.54
N ASN A 109 -17.48 20.46 7.14
CA ASN A 109 -16.79 19.61 8.12
C ASN A 109 -15.31 19.32 7.81
N THR A 110 -14.45 20.03 8.55
CA THR A 110 -13.03 19.72 8.81
C THR A 110 -12.14 19.54 7.57
N GLU A 111 -11.22 20.48 7.37
CA GLU A 111 -10.19 20.48 6.31
C GLU A 111 -9.47 19.12 6.22
N LEU A 112 -9.95 18.25 5.32
CA LEU A 112 -9.30 16.99 5.00
C LEU A 112 -8.05 17.32 4.20
N ARG A 113 -6.88 16.97 4.74
CA ARG A 113 -5.58 17.26 4.13
C ARG A 113 -5.06 16.04 3.39
N VAL A 114 -4.56 16.22 2.18
CA VAL A 114 -3.97 15.09 1.46
C VAL A 114 -2.55 14.86 1.97
N PHE A 115 -2.26 13.65 2.47
CA PHE A 115 -0.95 13.28 3.00
C PHE A 115 0.13 13.47 1.92
N PRO A 116 1.28 14.11 2.22
CA PRO A 116 2.25 14.53 1.21
C PRO A 116 2.87 13.37 0.41
N ASP A 117 2.99 12.21 1.04
CA ASP A 117 3.48 10.99 0.38
C ASP A 117 2.29 10.16 -0.12
N ARG A 118 2.48 9.46 -1.25
CA ARG A 118 1.57 8.39 -1.67
C ARG A 118 2.11 7.05 -1.21
N PHE A 119 1.23 6.13 -0.88
CA PHE A 119 1.57 4.79 -0.43
C PHE A 119 1.44 3.81 -1.59
N VAL A 120 2.56 3.33 -2.11
CA VAL A 120 2.60 2.41 -3.24
C VAL A 120 2.64 0.99 -2.71
N VAL A 121 1.77 0.12 -3.22
CA VAL A 121 1.68 -1.30 -2.86
C VAL A 121 1.82 -2.13 -4.12
N CYS A 122 2.93 -2.84 -4.26
CA CYS A 122 3.18 -3.76 -5.35
C CYS A 122 2.90 -5.19 -4.89
N VAL A 123 2.13 -5.92 -5.67
CA VAL A 123 1.81 -7.33 -5.45
C VAL A 123 2.29 -8.12 -6.67
N SER A 124 3.00 -9.21 -6.42
CA SER A 124 3.50 -10.12 -7.45
C SER A 124 3.22 -11.54 -7.04
N GLN A 125 2.76 -12.37 -7.98
CA GLN A 125 2.59 -13.79 -7.74
C GLN A 125 3.97 -14.46 -7.69
N LEU A 126 4.13 -15.42 -6.77
CA LEU A 126 5.29 -16.28 -6.71
C LEU A 126 4.92 -17.60 -7.37
N GLU A 127 5.74 -18.07 -8.31
CA GLU A 127 5.60 -19.41 -8.83
C GLU A 127 5.95 -20.41 -7.72
N PHE A 128 4.98 -21.25 -7.34
CA PHE A 128 5.26 -22.42 -6.53
C PHE A 128 5.96 -23.45 -7.42
N ASN A 129 7.28 -23.58 -7.30
CA ASN A 129 7.99 -24.74 -7.85
C ASN A 129 7.60 -25.99 -7.06
N HIS A 130 6.54 -26.67 -7.51
CA HIS A 130 6.14 -27.99 -6.99
C HIS A 130 7.18 -29.09 -7.29
N ASP A 131 8.14 -28.82 -8.16
CA ASP A 131 9.07 -29.82 -8.70
C ASP A 131 10.21 -30.22 -7.75
N ILE A 132 10.35 -29.56 -6.60
CA ILE A 132 11.44 -29.85 -5.64
C ILE A 132 11.03 -30.88 -4.58
N LEU A 133 9.74 -31.06 -4.30
CA LEU A 133 9.26 -32.00 -3.28
C LEU A 133 8.89 -33.39 -3.84
N ALA A 134 8.58 -33.48 -5.14
CA ALA A 134 8.22 -34.76 -5.78
C ALA A 134 9.44 -35.63 -6.11
N ASN A 135 10.62 -35.02 -6.30
CA ASN A 135 11.85 -35.73 -6.69
C ASN A 135 12.64 -36.36 -5.53
N GLN A 136 12.16 -36.27 -4.28
CA GLN A 136 12.84 -36.89 -3.13
C GLN A 136 12.16 -38.17 -2.62
N ASN A 137 11.07 -38.62 -3.25
CA ASN A 137 10.30 -39.78 -2.77
C ASN A 137 10.37 -41.01 -3.71
N GLU A 138 11.32 -41.08 -4.65
CA GLU A 138 11.52 -42.24 -5.54
C GLU A 138 12.91 -42.92 -5.43
N GLU A 139 13.69 -42.66 -4.36
CA GLU A 139 14.88 -43.44 -4.04
C GLU A 139 14.81 -44.00 -2.61
N LEU A 140 14.10 -45.12 -2.43
CA LEU A 140 14.41 -46.22 -1.50
C LEU A 140 13.51 -47.44 -1.70
#